data_AF-A0AAD8AJ99-F1
#
_entry.id   AF-A0AAD8AJ99-F1
#
_cell.length_a   1.000
_cell.length_b   1.000
_cell.length_c   1.000
_cell.angle_alpha   90.00
_cell.angle_beta   90.00
_cell.angle_gamma   90.00
#
_symmetry.space_group_name_H-M   'P 1'
#
loop_
_entity.id
_entity.type
_entity.pdbx_description
1 polymer ?
#
loop_
_entity_poly.entity_id
_entity_poly.type
_entity_poly.pdbx_seq_one_letter_code
_entity_poly.pdbx_strand_id
1 'polypeptide(L)'
;MRNKFTVKFNIHTRMTALPVCPELHRTIFPRNEDVGSFLRVSGTVVRITASKMLEFQRDYICSKCKYKQNVKADYEQYYVIVNPTHCSNPDGCPGTNIHPVKATDNFHYKDYQEIKIQVLIFL
;
A
#
# COMPACT_ATOMS: atom_id res chain seq x y z
N MET A 1 -28.93 -24.99 -1.65
CA MET A 1 -27.62 -24.37 -1.34
C MET A 1 -27.81 -22.86 -1.32
N ARG A 2 -27.63 -22.19 -0.17
CA ARG A 2 -27.80 -20.72 -0.06
C ARG A 2 -26.53 -20.04 -0.58
N ASN A 3 -26.61 -19.32 -1.70
CA ASN A 3 -25.53 -18.45 -2.15
C ASN A 3 -25.34 -17.33 -1.12
N LYS A 4 -24.19 -17.35 -0.44
CA LYS A 4 -23.82 -16.34 0.56
C LYS A 4 -23.10 -15.20 -0.16
N PHE A 5 -23.86 -14.25 -0.68
CA PHE A 5 -23.29 -13.03 -1.24
C PHE A 5 -22.68 -12.19 -0.12
N THR A 6 -21.49 -11.64 -0.35
CA THR A 6 -20.78 -10.75 0.59
C THR A 6 -20.40 -9.46 -0.12
N VAL A 7 -20.57 -8.33 0.57
CA VAL A 7 -20.27 -7.00 0.02
C VAL A 7 -18.75 -6.82 -0.05
N LYS A 8 -18.25 -6.39 -1.22
CA LYS A 8 -16.84 -6.04 -1.42
C LYS A 8 -16.61 -4.57 -1.11
N PHE A 9 -15.99 -4.28 0.04
CA PHE A 9 -15.75 -2.91 0.49
C PHE A 9 -14.59 -2.22 -0.24
N ASN A 10 -13.54 -2.97 -0.62
CA ASN A 10 -12.34 -2.41 -1.25
C ASN A 10 -12.46 -2.43 -2.78
N ILE A 11 -13.04 -1.37 -3.35
CA ILE A 11 -13.20 -1.17 -4.79
C ILE A 11 -12.20 -0.11 -5.26
N HIS A 12 -11.53 -0.36 -6.39
CA HIS A 12 -10.60 0.58 -7.01
C HIS A 12 -11.06 0.88 -8.43
N THR A 13 -11.25 2.16 -8.74
CA THR A 13 -11.55 2.62 -10.10
C THR A 13 -10.24 2.70 -10.89
N ARG A 14 -10.21 2.09 -12.07
CA ARG A 14 -9.06 2.18 -12.98
C ARG A 14 -9.41 3.11 -14.12
N MET A 15 -8.76 4.27 -14.17
CA MET A 15 -8.88 5.19 -15.29
C MET A 15 -8.04 4.68 -16.46
N THR A 16 -8.68 4.53 -17.61
CA THR A 16 -8.03 4.15 -18.88
C THR A 16 -8.20 5.29 -19.88
N ALA A 17 -7.39 5.29 -20.95
CA ALA A 17 -7.46 6.29 -22.02
C ALA A 17 -7.38 7.75 -21.52
N LEU A 18 -6.41 8.04 -20.65
CA LEU A 18 -6.13 9.42 -20.22
C LEU A 18 -5.86 10.33 -21.43
N PRO A 19 -6.27 11.61 -21.39
CA PRO A 19 -6.06 12.53 -22.49
C PRO A 19 -4.57 12.83 -22.69
N VAL A 20 -4.13 12.90 -23.95
CA VAL A 20 -2.73 13.13 -24.33
C VAL A 20 -2.35 14.59 -24.05
N CYS A 21 -1.86 14.86 -22.84
CA CYS A 21 -1.36 16.17 -22.42
C CYS A 21 -0.10 16.01 -21.54
N PRO A 22 0.84 16.97 -21.55
CA PRO A 22 2.13 16.84 -20.86
C PRO A 22 2.02 16.59 -19.34
N GLU A 23 0.91 17.00 -18.73
CA GLU A 23 0.62 16.84 -17.30
C GLU A 23 0.29 15.39 -16.94
N LEU A 24 -0.20 14.59 -17.90
CA LEU A 24 -0.61 13.20 -17.70
C LEU A 24 0.24 12.22 -18.52
N HIS A 25 0.92 12.71 -19.56
CA HIS A 25 1.73 11.92 -20.47
C HIS A 25 3.17 12.39 -20.42
N ARG A 26 4.05 11.50 -19.98
CA ARG A 26 5.49 11.70 -20.13
C ARG A 26 6.00 10.84 -21.28
N THR A 27 6.77 11.46 -22.17
CA THR A 27 7.43 10.77 -23.31
C THR A 27 8.67 10.00 -22.88
N ILE A 28 9.25 10.37 -21.73
CA ILE A 28 10.37 9.70 -21.05
C ILE A 28 9.87 9.25 -19.67
N PHE A 29 10.58 8.33 -19.02
CA PHE A 29 10.27 7.93 -17.65
C PHE A 29 10.22 9.12 -16.67
N PRO A 30 9.36 9.04 -15.62
CA PRO A 30 9.17 10.11 -14.64
C PRO A 30 10.47 10.57 -13.98
N ARG A 31 10.53 11.86 -13.64
CA ARG A 31 11.67 12.50 -12.95
C ARG A 31 11.26 12.93 -11.54
N ASN A 32 12.18 13.53 -10.78
CA ASN A 32 11.89 13.99 -9.41
C ASN A 32 10.74 15.01 -9.32
N GLU A 33 10.55 15.83 -10.35
CA GLU A 33 9.42 16.77 -10.45
C GLU A 33 8.05 16.09 -10.56
N ASP A 34 8.02 14.80 -10.94
CA ASP A 34 6.80 14.03 -11.13
C ASP A 34 6.31 13.34 -9.85
N VAL A 35 7.05 13.48 -8.74
CA VAL A 35 6.69 12.87 -7.46
C VAL A 35 5.31 13.37 -7.02
N GLY A 36 4.39 12.43 -6.79
CA GLY A 36 3.00 12.71 -6.40
C GLY A 36 2.04 12.95 -7.58
N SER A 37 2.53 12.99 -8.83
CA SER A 37 1.68 13.17 -10.01
C SER A 37 1.04 11.86 -10.48
N PHE A 38 -0.20 11.95 -10.98
CA PHE A 38 -0.89 10.81 -11.61
C PHE A 38 -0.57 10.77 -13.11
N LEU A 39 0.22 9.79 -13.55
CA LEU A 39 0.78 9.75 -14.90
C LEU A 39 0.48 8.43 -15.63
N ARG A 40 0.40 8.51 -16.95
CA ARG A 40 0.54 7.37 -17.85
C ARG A 40 2.01 7.19 -18.23
N VAL A 41 2.55 6.01 -17.93
CA VAL A 41 3.88 5.58 -18.37
C VAL A 41 3.73 4.43 -19.37
N SER A 42 4.57 4.39 -20.40
CA SER A 42 4.62 3.32 -21.38
C SER A 42 6.05 2.79 -21.49
N GLY A 43 6.19 1.47 -21.60
CA GLY A 43 7.49 0.80 -21.58
C GLY A 43 7.38 -0.70 -21.79
N THR A 44 8.52 -1.36 -21.95
CA THR A 44 8.61 -2.82 -22.06
C THR A 44 8.81 -3.44 -20.69
N VAL A 45 8.00 -4.44 -20.35
CA VAL A 45 8.18 -5.22 -19.11
C VAL A 45 9.38 -6.15 -19.29
N VAL A 46 10.42 -5.98 -18.47
CA VAL A 46 11.66 -6.76 -18.55
C VAL A 46 11.80 -7.79 -17.44
N ARG A 47 11.08 -7.62 -16.33
CA ARG A 47 11.07 -8.57 -15.21
C ARG A 47 9.76 -8.46 -14.44
N ILE A 48 9.28 -9.60 -13.96
CA ILE A 48 8.13 -9.72 -13.08
C ILE A 48 8.54 -10.61 -11.90
N THR A 49 8.21 -10.22 -10.67
CA THR A 49 8.41 -11.09 -9.50
C THR A 49 7.21 -12.01 -9.30
N ALA A 50 7.39 -13.08 -8.53
CA ALA A 50 6.25 -13.83 -8.01
C ALA A 50 5.34 -12.90 -7.19
N SER A 51 4.03 -13.13 -7.27
CA SER A 51 3.08 -12.47 -6.39
C SER A 51 3.28 -12.95 -4.96
N LYS A 52 3.13 -12.04 -4.00
CA LYS A 52 3.18 -12.34 -2.57
C LYS A 52 2.05 -11.65 -1.84
N MET A 53 1.63 -12.24 -0.72
CA MET A 53 0.71 -11.60 0.22
C MET A 53 1.50 -10.63 1.09
N LEU A 54 1.23 -9.34 0.95
CA LEU A 54 1.92 -8.27 1.67
C LEU A 54 1.05 -7.76 2.81
N GLU A 55 1.58 -7.80 4.03
CA GLU A 55 0.99 -7.09 5.18
C GLU A 55 1.32 -5.60 5.05
N PHE A 56 0.31 -4.77 4.78
CA PHE A 56 0.52 -3.32 4.56
C PHE A 56 0.10 -2.48 5.77
N GLN A 57 -0.55 -3.09 6.75
CA GLN A 57 -0.89 -2.47 8.02
C GLN A 57 -1.09 -3.56 9.08
N ARG A 58 -0.86 -3.23 10.34
CA ARG A 58 -1.04 -4.13 11.48
C ARG A 58 -1.69 -3.40 12.65
N ASP A 59 -2.67 -4.06 13.25
CA ASP A 59 -3.26 -3.58 14.50
C ASP A 59 -2.40 -3.98 15.70
N TYR A 60 -2.36 -3.09 16.67
CA TYR A 60 -1.66 -3.26 17.93
C TYR A 60 -2.57 -2.89 19.08
N ILE A 61 -2.41 -3.55 20.22
CA ILE A 61 -3.17 -3.28 21.44
C ILE A 61 -2.24 -2.96 22.60
N CYS A 62 -2.50 -1.85 23.29
CA CYS A 62 -1.77 -1.51 24.50
C CYS A 62 -2.20 -2.43 25.65
N SER A 63 -1.24 -3.01 26.38
CA SER A 63 -1.54 -3.88 27.51
C SER A 63 -2.21 -3.15 28.68
N LYS A 64 -1.92 -1.86 28.86
CA LYS A 64 -2.39 -1.03 29.99
C LYS A 64 -3.82 -0.52 29.78
N CYS A 65 -4.07 0.23 28.71
CA CYS A 65 -5.37 0.87 28.46
C CYS A 65 -6.24 0.13 27.45
N LYS A 66 -5.74 -0.95 26.82
CA LYS A 66 -6.43 -1.72 25.77
C LYS A 66 -6.79 -0.93 24.52
N TYR A 67 -6.23 0.28 24.36
CA TYR A 67 -6.36 1.08 23.14
C TYR A 67 -5.80 0.30 21.94
N LYS A 68 -6.58 0.26 20.87
CA LYS A 68 -6.17 -0.32 19.59
C LYS A 68 -5.62 0.77 18.68
N GLN A 69 -4.42 0.56 18.16
CA GLN A 69 -3.76 1.47 17.24
C GLN A 69 -3.34 0.70 15.98
N ASN A 70 -3.59 1.27 14.81
CA ASN A 70 -3.20 0.70 13.53
C ASN A 70 -1.90 1.34 13.07
N VAL A 71 -0.91 0.52 12.68
CA VAL A 71 0.35 0.99 12.11
C VAL A 71 0.41 0.55 10.66
N LYS A 72 0.60 1.52 9.75
CA LYS A 72 0.76 1.26 8.32
C LYS A 72 2.24 1.01 7.99
N ALA A 73 2.47 0.16 7.01
CA ALA A 73 3.80 -0.12 6.49
C ALA A 73 4.37 1.11 5.76
N ASP A 74 5.67 1.35 5.92
CA ASP A 74 6.39 2.39 5.20
C ASP A 74 6.78 1.88 3.80
N TYR A 75 6.21 2.50 2.76
CA TYR A 75 6.45 2.14 1.37
C TYR A 75 7.93 2.33 0.97
N GLU A 76 8.56 3.41 1.43
CA GLU A 76 9.93 3.77 1.07
C GLU A 76 10.94 2.82 1.73
N GLN A 77 10.57 2.23 2.86
CA GLN A 77 11.36 1.25 3.59
C GLN A 77 10.93 -0.20 3.27
N TYR A 78 10.58 -0.50 2.01
CA TYR A 78 10.22 -1.86 1.58
C TYR A 78 9.04 -2.48 2.34
N TYR A 79 8.05 -1.65 2.71
CA TYR A 79 6.88 -2.06 3.50
C TYR A 79 7.20 -2.59 4.90
N VAL A 80 8.22 -2.04 5.56
CA VAL A 80 8.49 -2.33 6.96
C VAL A 80 7.38 -1.76 7.84
N ILE A 81 6.87 -2.59 8.76
CA ILE A 81 5.96 -2.17 9.82
C ILE A 81 6.78 -2.03 11.10
N VAL A 82 7.03 -0.78 11.50
CA VAL A 82 7.78 -0.48 12.73
C VAL A 82 6.87 -0.70 13.94
N ASN A 83 7.31 -1.52 14.90
CA ASN A 83 6.55 -1.74 16.12
C ASN A 83 6.44 -0.44 16.92
N PRO A 84 5.24 -0.03 17.38
CA PRO A 84 5.08 1.16 18.19
C PRO A 84 5.72 0.95 19.56
N THR A 85 6.53 1.92 19.99
CA THR A 85 7.20 1.92 21.31
C THR A 85 6.36 2.57 22.41
N HIS A 86 5.38 3.39 22.05
CA HIS A 86 4.49 4.10 22.95
C HIS A 86 3.03 3.99 22.50
N CYS A 87 2.12 4.04 23.48
CA CYS A 87 0.70 4.02 23.21
C CYS A 87 0.26 5.35 22.60
N SER A 88 -0.44 5.28 21.46
CA SER A 88 -0.97 6.46 20.78
C SER A 88 -2.38 6.84 21.26
N ASN A 89 -2.80 6.42 22.46
CA ASN A 89 -4.12 6.75 22.98
C ASN A 89 -4.23 8.27 23.21
N PRO A 90 -5.22 8.96 22.60
CA PRO A 90 -5.47 10.39 22.83
C PRO A 90 -5.63 10.79 24.29
N ASP A 91 -6.04 9.87 25.18
CA ASP A 91 -6.15 10.12 26.62
C ASP A 91 -4.78 10.25 27.34
N GLY A 92 -3.66 10.20 26.60
CA GLY A 92 -2.32 10.39 27.15
C GLY A 92 -1.79 9.17 27.91
N CYS A 93 -2.10 7.95 27.46
CA CYS A 93 -1.66 6.74 28.14
C CYS A 93 -0.12 6.58 28.08
N PRO A 94 0.60 6.46 29.22
CA PRO A 94 2.06 6.31 29.24
C PRO A 94 2.51 4.86 28.99
N GLY A 95 1.65 4.01 28.40
CA GLY A 95 1.94 2.60 28.17
C GLY A 95 3.03 2.42 27.10
N THR A 96 4.03 1.60 27.40
CA THR A 96 5.13 1.23 26.48
C THR A 96 5.07 -0.23 26.03
N ASN A 97 4.19 -1.01 26.64
CA ASN A 97 3.95 -2.39 26.26
C ASN A 97 2.76 -2.48 25.30
N ILE A 98 3.06 -2.60 24.01
CA ILE A 98 2.09 -2.67 22.92
C ILE A 98 2.30 -4.00 22.18
N HIS A 99 1.24 -4.79 22.05
CA HIS A 99 1.31 -6.10 21.42
C HIS A 99 0.66 -6.10 20.03
N PRO A 100 1.28 -6.78 19.04
CA PRO A 100 0.66 -6.96 17.74
C PRO A 100 -0.58 -7.86 17.86
N VAL A 101 -1.63 -7.47 17.16
CA VAL A 101 -2.84 -8.27 16.98
C VAL A 101 -2.66 -9.04 15.68
N LYS A 102 -2.78 -10.38 15.74
CA LYS A 102 -2.79 -11.20 14.53
C LYS A 102 -4.08 -10.94 13.77
N ALA A 103 -3.99 -10.37 12.58
CA ALA A 103 -5.11 -10.24 11.67
C ALA A 103 -5.40 -11.60 11.02
N THR A 104 -6.68 -11.98 10.99
CA THR A 104 -7.19 -13.14 10.23
C THR A 104 -8.07 -12.72 9.06
N ASP A 105 -8.06 -11.42 8.74
CA ASP A 105 -8.92 -10.82 7.72
C ASP A 105 -8.14 -10.33 6.50
N ASN A 106 -8.89 -10.02 5.43
CA ASN A 106 -8.33 -9.51 4.17
C ASN A 106 -8.10 -7.98 4.19
N PHE A 107 -8.23 -7.31 5.35
CA PHE A 107 -8.09 -5.85 5.45
C PHE A 107 -6.67 -5.43 5.80
N HIS A 108 -5.84 -6.33 6.32
CA HIS A 108 -4.44 -6.06 6.67
C HIS A 108 -3.44 -6.49 5.58
N TYR A 109 -3.92 -7.31 4.64
CA TYR A 109 -3.11 -7.90 3.58
C TYR A 109 -3.58 -7.46 2.19
N LYS A 110 -2.64 -7.38 1.25
CA LYS A 110 -2.88 -7.15 -0.17
C LYS A 110 -2.01 -8.05 -1.01
N ASP A 111 -2.51 -8.43 -2.18
CA ASP A 111 -1.66 -9.02 -3.20
C ASP A 111 -0.66 -7.98 -3.70
N TYR A 112 0.61 -8.36 -3.73
CA TYR A 112 1.70 -7.49 -4.12
C TYR A 112 2.58 -8.17 -5.16
N GLN A 113 3.00 -7.38 -6.16
CA GLN A 113 3.86 -7.82 -7.22
C GLN A 113 4.72 -6.65 -7.71
N GLU A 114 6.01 -6.92 -7.93
CA GLU A 114 6.94 -5.95 -8.52
C GLU A 114 7.15 -6.27 -9.99
N ILE A 115 7.20 -5.21 -10.80
CA ILE A 115 7.46 -5.28 -12.23
C ILE A 115 8.55 -4.26 -12.55
N LYS A 116 9.58 -4.70 -13.29
CA LYS A 116 10.59 -3.82 -13.85
C LYS A 116 10.21 -3.47 -15.28
N ILE A 117 10.15 -2.18 -15.58
CA ILE A 117 9.82 -1.65 -16.90
C ILE A 117 11.03 -0.89 -17.43
N GLN A 118 11.27 -0.98 -18.74
CA GLN A 118 12.29 -0.22 -19.45
C GLN A 118 11.65 0.72 -20.47
N VAL A 119 12.25 1.89 -20.69
CA VAL A 119 11.75 2.88 -21.65
C VAL A 119 11.74 2.30 -23.06
N LEU A 120 10.72 2.65 -23.85
CA LEU A 120 10.70 2.37 -25.27
C LEU A 120 11.63 3.37 -25.96
N ILE A 121 12.76 2.88 -26.48
CA ILE A 121 13.61 3.67 -27.38
C ILE A 121 12.95 3.60 -28.74
N PHE A 122 12.32 4.69 -29.17
CA PHE A 122 12.04 4.90 -30.59
C PHE A 122 13.35 5.37 -31.23
N LEU A 123 13.95 4.50 -32.07
CA LEU A 123 15.03 4.88 -32.99
C LEU A 123 14.47 5.72 -34.12
#